data_AF-A0A7C3Z7T8-F1
#
_entry.id   AF-A0A7C3Z7T8-F1
#
_cell.length_a   1.000
_cell.length_b   1.000
_cell.length_c   1.000
_cell.angle_alpha   90.00
_cell.angle_beta   90.00
_cell.angle_gamma   90.00
#
_symmetry.space_group_name_H-M   'P 1'
#
loop_
_entity.id
_entity.type
_entity.pdbx_description
1 polymer ?
#
loop_
_entity_poly.entity_id
_entity_poly.type
_entity_poly.pdbx_seq_one_letter_code
_entity_poly.pdbx_strand_id
1 'polypeptide(L)'
;MNVAADITQLVGRTPLVRINKLASHLKVEILAKLEYFNPLGSVKDRIGVAMIEDAMKRGMIKDGTLIVEPTSGNTGIALAFVCAVKGLRLIITMPESMSKERIRIL
;
A
#
# COMPACT_ATOMS: atom_id res chain seq x y z
N MET A 1 7.86 -23.62 2.67
CA MET A 1 7.28 -22.26 2.73
C MET A 1 8.39 -21.31 3.15
N ASN A 2 8.59 -20.20 2.45
CA ASN A 2 9.56 -19.19 2.87
C ASN A 2 8.90 -18.27 3.91
N VAL A 3 9.61 -17.96 4.99
CA VAL A 3 9.15 -17.04 6.03
C VAL A 3 9.61 -15.63 5.67
N ALA A 4 8.68 -14.68 5.62
CA ALA A 4 9.01 -13.27 5.39
C ALA A 4 9.61 -12.66 6.66
N ALA A 5 10.64 -11.82 6.51
CA ALA A 5 11.29 -11.13 7.63
C ALA A 5 10.38 -10.07 8.27
N ASP A 6 9.55 -9.42 7.45
CA ASP A 6 8.53 -8.48 7.86
C ASP A 6 7.38 -8.43 6.84
N ILE A 7 6.31 -7.72 7.17
CA ILE A 7 5.09 -7.62 6.36
C ILE A 7 5.30 -6.92 5.00
N THR A 8 6.33 -6.07 4.87
CA THR A 8 6.62 -5.37 3.60
C THR A 8 7.05 -6.34 2.50
N GLN A 9 7.68 -7.47 2.86
CA GLN A 9 8.07 -8.52 1.92
C GLN A 9 6.88 -9.33 1.37
N LEU A 10 5.70 -9.19 1.97
CA LEU A 10 4.45 -9.80 1.49
C LEU A 10 3.69 -8.91 0.51
N VAL A 11 4.19 -7.70 0.21
CA VAL A 11 3.59 -6.81 -0.76
C VAL A 11 3.79 -7.32 -2.19
N GLY A 12 2.74 -7.27 -2.99
CA GLY A 12 2.71 -7.70 -4.36
C GLY A 12 2.42 -9.18 -4.53
N ARG A 13 2.87 -9.75 -5.66
CA ARG A 13 2.55 -11.14 -6.07
C ARG A 13 1.05 -11.50 -5.99
N THR A 14 0.20 -10.50 -6.17
CA THR A 14 -1.26 -10.62 -6.14
C THR A 14 -1.78 -11.49 -7.28
N PRO A 15 -2.87 -12.23 -7.10
CA PRO A 15 -3.36 -13.16 -8.11
C PRO A 15 -4.01 -12.45 -9.30
N LEU A 16 -4.04 -13.15 -10.44
CA LEU A 16 -4.90 -12.84 -11.58
C LEU A 16 -6.10 -13.78 -11.55
N VAL A 17 -7.29 -13.27 -11.82
CA VAL A 17 -8.52 -14.07 -11.93
C VAL A 17 -9.23 -13.76 -13.23
N ARG A 18 -9.65 -14.81 -13.94
CA ARG A 18 -10.43 -14.69 -15.19
C ARG A 18 -11.84 -14.20 -14.91
N ILE A 19 -12.30 -13.21 -15.66
CA ILE A 19 -13.69 -12.76 -15.62
C ILE A 19 -14.52 -13.62 -16.57
N ASN A 20 -15.30 -14.56 -16.04
CA ASN A 20 -16.06 -15.51 -16.85
C ASN A 20 -17.43 -14.96 -17.29
N LYS A 21 -18.35 -14.75 -16.33
CA LYS A 21 -19.77 -14.44 -16.63
C LYS A 21 -19.97 -13.09 -17.32
N LEU A 22 -19.22 -12.06 -16.91
CA LEU A 22 -19.36 -10.71 -17.48
C LEU A 22 -18.75 -10.59 -18.89
N ALA A 23 -17.73 -11.41 -19.20
CA ALA A 23 -17.05 -11.40 -20.49
C ALA A 23 -17.55 -12.48 -21.47
N SER A 24 -18.63 -13.20 -21.12
CA SER A 24 -19.10 -14.38 -21.87
C SER A 24 -19.49 -14.11 -23.33
N HIS A 25 -19.83 -12.87 -23.66
CA HIS A 25 -20.22 -12.43 -25.01
C HIS A 25 -19.04 -11.87 -25.82
N LEU A 26 -17.85 -11.79 -25.22
CA LEU A 26 -16.66 -11.22 -25.84
C LEU A 26 -15.77 -12.34 -26.40
N LYS A 27 -15.10 -12.06 -27.52
CA LYS A 27 -14.12 -12.98 -28.14
C LYS A 27 -12.69 -12.77 -27.62
N VAL A 28 -12.56 -12.21 -26.41
CA VAL A 28 -11.27 -11.88 -25.78
C VAL A 28 -11.22 -12.37 -24.34
N GLU A 29 -10.03 -12.71 -23.85
CA GLU A 29 -9.81 -13.04 -22.44
C GLU A 29 -9.65 -11.75 -21.62
N ILE A 30 -10.40 -11.65 -20.51
CA ILE A 30 -10.26 -10.55 -19.54
C ILE A 30 -9.82 -11.13 -18.20
N LEU A 31 -8.70 -10.60 -17.68
CA LEU A 31 -8.14 -10.97 -16.38
C LEU A 31 -8.17 -9.77 -15.43
N ALA A 32 -8.58 -10.00 -14.18
CA ALA A 32 -8.53 -9.03 -13.11
C ALA A 32 -7.30 -9.26 -12.21
N LYS A 33 -6.48 -8.23 -12.01
CA LYS A 33 -5.36 -8.24 -11.05
C LYS A 33 -5.87 -7.80 -9.67
N LEU A 34 -5.86 -8.72 -8.71
CA LEU A 34 -6.55 -8.53 -7.44
C LEU A 34 -5.66 -7.85 -6.40
N GLU A 35 -5.43 -6.55 -6.56
CA GLU A 35 -4.55 -5.76 -5.68
C GLU A 35 -5.04 -5.60 -4.24
N TYR A 36 -6.26 -6.02 -3.93
CA TYR A 36 -6.73 -6.08 -2.54
C TYR A 36 -6.10 -7.24 -1.75
N PHE A 37 -5.33 -8.13 -2.38
CA PHE A 37 -4.54 -9.16 -1.69
C PHE A 37 -3.22 -8.65 -1.11
N ASN A 38 -2.86 -7.38 -1.32
CA ASN A 38 -1.74 -6.81 -0.60
C ASN A 38 -2.06 -6.74 0.92
N PRO A 39 -1.05 -6.71 1.80
CA PRO A 39 -1.24 -6.84 3.24
C PRO A 39 -2.23 -5.85 3.88
N LEU A 40 -2.31 -4.62 3.37
CA LEU A 40 -3.21 -3.55 3.83
C LEU A 40 -4.37 -3.33 2.86
N GLY A 41 -4.61 -4.27 1.95
CA GLY A 41 -5.83 -4.35 1.16
C GLY A 41 -5.87 -3.44 -0.07
N SER A 42 -4.73 -2.89 -0.50
CA SER A 42 -4.73 -2.01 -1.66
C SER A 42 -3.45 -2.05 -2.50
N VAL A 43 -3.56 -1.57 -3.75
CA VAL A 43 -2.39 -1.37 -4.63
C VAL A 43 -1.36 -0.39 -4.06
N LYS A 44 -1.76 0.48 -3.10
CA LYS A 44 -0.89 1.54 -2.58
C LYS A 44 0.21 1.02 -1.67
N ASP A 45 0.06 -0.18 -1.13
CA ASP A 45 1.08 -0.88 -0.35
C ASP A 45 2.39 -0.97 -1.14
N ARG A 46 2.30 -1.21 -2.46
CA ARG A 46 3.45 -1.28 -3.37
C ARG A 46 4.26 0.01 -3.38
N ILE A 47 3.58 1.14 -3.57
CA ILE A 47 4.26 2.43 -3.66
C ILE A 47 4.74 2.89 -2.28
N GLY A 48 4.01 2.56 -1.20
CA GLY A 48 4.43 2.86 0.17
C GLY A 48 5.78 2.20 0.49
N VAL A 49 5.91 0.90 0.18
CA VAL A 49 7.19 0.19 0.33
C VAL A 49 8.26 0.77 -0.59
N ALA A 50 7.96 0.87 -1.89
CA ALA A 50 8.97 1.29 -2.88
C ALA A 50 9.53 2.70 -2.62
N MET A 51 8.68 3.66 -2.24
CA MET A 51 9.13 5.04 -1.97
C MET A 51 10.04 5.12 -0.74
N ILE A 52 9.67 4.45 0.36
CA ILE A 52 10.46 4.46 1.59
C ILE A 52 11.78 3.72 1.39
N GLU A 53 11.77 2.55 0.76
CA GLU A 53 12.98 1.78 0.51
C GLU A 53 13.95 2.49 -0.45
N ASP A 54 13.45 3.13 -1.51
CA ASP A 54 14.29 3.95 -2.40
C ASP A 54 14.91 5.13 -1.65
N ALA A 55 14.11 5.86 -0.88
CA ALA A 55 14.57 7.01 -0.11
C ALA A 55 15.64 6.63 0.94
N MET A 56 15.46 5.49 1.64
CA MET A 56 16.46 4.96 2.57
C MET A 56 17.73 4.53 1.83
N LYS A 57 17.59 3.81 0.71
CA LYS A 57 18.73 3.35 -0.10
C LYS A 57 19.57 4.52 -0.64
N ARG A 58 18.91 5.62 -0.99
CA ARG A 58 19.57 6.87 -1.45
C ARG A 58 20.10 7.73 -0.30
N GLY A 59 19.88 7.34 0.95
CA GLY A 59 20.29 8.11 2.13
C GLY A 59 19.52 9.41 2.33
N MET A 60 18.36 9.58 1.67
CA MET A 60 17.53 10.79 1.82
C MET A 60 16.77 10.80 3.15
N ILE A 61 16.45 9.61 3.66
CA ILE A 61 15.82 9.41 4.97
C ILE A 61 16.60 8.35 5.74
N LYS A 62 16.49 8.40 7.06
CA LYS A 62 17.13 7.48 8.01
C LYS A 62 16.17 7.17 9.16
N ASP A 63 16.58 6.29 10.05
CA ASP A 63 15.78 5.92 11.22
C ASP A 63 15.35 7.17 12.00
N GLY A 64 14.07 7.21 12.40
CA GLY A 64 13.46 8.34 13.10
C GLY A 64 13.13 9.57 12.22
N THR A 65 13.48 9.57 10.93
CA THR A 65 13.05 10.63 10.01
C THR A 65 11.52 10.74 10.01
N LEU A 66 11.05 11.99 9.94
CA LEU A 66 9.63 12.31 9.83
C LEU A 66 9.21 12.36 8.36
N ILE A 67 8.26 11.51 8.00
CA ILE A 67 7.56 11.51 6.73
C ILE A 67 6.29 12.34 6.87
N VAL A 68 6.02 13.22 5.90
CA VAL A 68 4.80 14.03 5.86
C VAL A 68 4.13 13.81 4.51
N GLU A 69 2.88 13.36 4.50
CA GLU A 69 2.12 13.08 3.27
C GLU A 69 0.71 13.68 3.35
N PRO A 70 0.31 14.53 2.38
CA PRO A 70 -1.05 15.04 2.27
C PRO A 70 -1.97 14.04 1.56
N THR A 71 -2.64 13.17 2.30
CA THR A 71 -3.55 12.18 1.73
C THR A 71 -4.65 11.76 2.71
N SER A 72 -5.86 11.58 2.20
CA SER A 72 -6.93 10.84 2.89
C SER A 72 -7.07 9.40 2.37
N GLY A 73 -6.24 9.01 1.40
CA GLY A 73 -6.38 7.77 0.62
C GLY A 73 -5.62 6.58 1.18
N ASN A 74 -5.52 5.51 0.39
CA ASN A 74 -4.83 4.28 0.80
C ASN A 74 -3.30 4.47 0.86
N THR A 75 -2.78 5.54 0.25
CA THR A 75 -1.37 5.91 0.40
C THR A 75 -1.01 6.20 1.85
N GLY A 76 -1.90 6.86 2.61
CA GLY A 76 -1.65 7.13 4.03
C GLY A 76 -1.55 5.84 4.84
N ILE A 77 -2.45 4.89 4.58
CA ILE A 77 -2.45 3.56 5.21
C ILE A 77 -1.17 2.80 4.84
N ALA A 78 -0.80 2.84 3.56
CA ALA A 78 0.41 2.19 3.06
C ALA A 78 1.68 2.78 3.70
N LEU A 79 1.77 4.10 3.83
CA LEU A 79 2.91 4.74 4.50
C LEU A 79 2.91 4.46 5.99
N ALA A 80 1.73 4.41 6.64
CA ALA A 80 1.61 4.15 8.07
C ALA A 80 2.24 2.81 8.47
N PHE A 81 1.88 1.72 7.79
CA PHE A 81 2.45 0.41 8.14
C PHE A 81 3.94 0.31 7.79
N VAL A 82 4.39 0.89 6.66
CA VAL A 82 5.80 0.87 6.28
C VAL A 82 6.64 1.68 7.26
N CYS A 83 6.18 2.86 7.65
CA CYS A 83 6.86 3.68 8.65
C CYS A 83 6.94 2.97 10.00
N ALA A 84 5.86 2.31 10.44
CA ALA A 84 5.86 1.53 11.67
C ALA A 84 6.89 0.39 11.65
N VAL A 85 7.04 -0.32 10.52
CA VAL A 85 8.02 -1.39 10.36
C VAL A 85 9.46 -0.86 10.28
N LYS A 86 9.68 0.26 9.57
CA LYS A 86 11.01 0.83 9.33
C LYS A 86 11.48 1.82 10.43
N GLY A 87 10.72 1.99 11.52
CA GLY A 87 11.09 2.90 12.60
C GLY A 87 11.07 4.38 12.22
N LEU A 88 10.19 4.77 11.30
CA LEU A 88 10.02 6.15 10.84
C LEU A 88 8.82 6.80 11.54
N ARG A 89 8.85 8.14 11.66
CA ARG A 89 7.69 8.91 12.12
C ARG A 89 6.85 9.31 10.92
N LEU A 90 5.54 9.36 11.09
CA LEU A 90 4.60 9.74 10.03
C LEU A 90 3.62 10.80 10.51
N ILE A 91 3.39 11.81 9.69
CA ILE A 91 2.25 12.73 9.79
C ILE A 91 1.49 12.64 8.47
N ILE A 92 0.19 12.36 8.58
CA ILE A 92 -0.73 12.44 7.46
C ILE A 92 -1.55 13.73 7.60
N THR A 93 -1.60 14.54 6.54
CA THR A 93 -2.48 15.71 6.49
C THR A 93 -3.65 15.41 5.56
N MET A 94 -4.86 15.79 5.98
CA MET A 94 -6.08 15.59 5.20
C MET A 94 -7.11 16.70 5.49
N PRO A 95 -8.09 16.92 4.60
CA PRO A 95 -9.18 17.87 4.85
C PRO A 95 -10.02 17.47 6.08
N GLU A 96 -10.56 18.46 6.79
CA GLU A 96 -11.44 18.24 7.95
C GLU A 96 -12.73 17.49 7.62
N SER A 97 -13.16 17.50 6.35
CA SER A 97 -14.38 16.86 5.86
C SER A 97 -14.30 15.35 5.74
N MET A 98 -13.16 14.73 6.09
CA MET A 98 -12.98 13.28 6.02
C MET A 98 -13.75 12.56 7.14
N SER A 99 -14.25 11.36 6.83
CA SER A 99 -15.05 10.59 7.79
C SER A 99 -14.23 10.15 9.00
N LYS A 100 -14.89 10.00 10.16
CA LYS A 100 -14.23 9.55 11.40
C LYS A 100 -13.66 8.15 11.26
N GLU A 101 -14.33 7.28 10.49
CA GLU A 101 -13.86 5.94 10.18
C GLU A 101 -12.54 6.00 9.42
N ARG A 102 -12.42 6.92 8.45
CA ARG A 102 -11.19 7.09 7.68
C ARG A 102 -10.04 7.59 8.54
N ILE A 103 -10.33 8.52 9.44
CA ILE A 103 -9.35 9.05 10.40
C ILE A 103 -8.86 7.96 11.35
N ARG A 104 -9.72 7.06 11.84
CA ARG A 104 -9.30 6.00 12.77
C ARG A 104 -8.43 4.91 12.15
N ILE A 105 -8.48 4.75 10.84
CA ILE A 105 -7.65 3.78 10.11
C ILE A 105 -6.23 4.34 9.87
N LEU A 106 -6.07 5.67 9.91
CA LEU A 106 -4.82 6.40 9.67
C LEU A 106 -4.15 6.81 10.98
#